data_AF-A0A935ZDG2-F1
#
_entry.id   AF-A0A935ZDG2-F1
#
_cell.length_a   1.000
_cell.length_b   1.000
_cell.length_c   1.000
_cell.angle_alpha   90.00
_cell.angle_beta   90.00
_cell.angle_gamma   90.00
#
_symmetry.space_group_name_H-M   'P 1'
#
loop_
_entity.id
_entity.type
_entity.pdbx_description
1 polymer ?
#
loop_
_entity_poly.entity_id
_entity_poly.type
_entity_poly.pdbx_seq_one_letter_code
_entity_poly.pdbx_strand_id
1 'polypeptide(L)'
;MPHAIESAPTGRAKCRACGRAIAKDSLRFGERAPNPFGEGEASFWFHLRCAACKRPEPVHEVLACADAALAADEAALLQGLCARGLAHPRLARVHRVEHASSARARCRHCHETIDRGLLRIGLDWWEEGRFSGAGFIHLSCAREYFGTAQDLPLRLRTSMGEGLTAELDAELISALASAPSTDGGDASPG
;
A
#
# COMPACT_ATOMS: atom_id res chain seq x y z
N MET A 1 12.43 -21.29 4.17
CA MET A 1 11.49 -21.28 5.34
C MET A 1 10.19 -20.64 4.89
N PRO A 2 9.02 -21.05 5.41
CA PRO A 2 7.77 -20.40 5.04
C PRO A 2 7.74 -18.95 5.54
N HIS A 3 6.92 -18.13 4.90
CA HIS A 3 6.52 -16.83 5.45
C HIS A 3 5.94 -17.01 6.85
N ALA A 4 6.13 -16.04 7.75
CA ALA A 4 5.70 -16.18 9.13
C ALA A 4 5.23 -14.87 9.76
N ILE A 5 4.28 -14.99 10.69
CA ILE A 5 3.95 -13.94 11.64
C ILE A 5 4.56 -14.34 12.98
N GLU A 6 5.36 -13.45 13.56
CA GLU A 6 6.05 -13.70 14.83
C GLU A 6 6.13 -12.43 15.68
N SER A 7 6.31 -12.59 16.98
CA SER A 7 6.68 -11.48 17.86
C SER A 7 8.13 -11.06 17.59
N ALA A 8 8.37 -9.77 17.42
CA ALA A 8 9.69 -9.24 17.14
C ALA A 8 10.65 -9.45 18.33
N PRO A 9 11.72 -10.25 18.21
CA PRO A 9 12.63 -10.52 19.33
C PRO A 9 13.45 -9.28 19.73
N THR A 10 13.59 -8.31 18.82
CA THR A 10 14.30 -7.04 19.04
C THR A 10 13.61 -5.90 18.29
N GLY A 11 13.84 -4.66 18.72
CA GLY A 11 13.34 -3.45 18.06
C GLY A 11 14.22 -2.93 16.90
N ARG A 12 15.16 -3.74 16.39
CA ARG A 12 16.16 -3.28 15.39
C ARG A 12 15.68 -3.34 13.94
N ALA A 13 14.61 -4.10 13.66
CA ALA A 13 14.10 -4.25 12.31
C ALA A 13 13.35 -2.99 11.86
N LYS A 14 13.47 -2.65 10.58
CA LYS A 14 12.67 -1.61 9.93
C LYS A 14 11.68 -2.25 8.98
N CYS A 15 10.44 -1.78 9.00
CA CYS A 15 9.40 -2.19 8.07
C CYS A 15 9.80 -1.81 6.65
N ARG A 16 9.76 -2.76 5.73
CA ARG A 16 10.16 -2.55 4.34
C ARG A 16 9.20 -1.64 3.56
N ALA A 17 7.93 -1.58 3.96
CA ALA A 17 6.92 -0.74 3.31
C ALA A 17 7.02 0.74 3.72
N CYS A 18 7.05 1.02 5.03
CA CYS A 18 6.97 2.40 5.54
C CYS A 18 8.30 2.94 6.10
N GLY A 19 9.35 2.12 6.16
CA GLY A 19 10.68 2.50 6.65
C GLY A 19 10.81 2.67 8.17
N ARG A 20 9.70 2.66 8.92
CA ARG A 20 9.68 2.84 10.38
C ARG A 20 10.18 1.61 11.14
N ALA A 21 10.67 1.82 12.35
CA ALA A 21 11.08 0.73 13.24
C ALA A 21 9.90 -0.18 13.60
N ILE A 22 10.19 -1.47 13.76
CA ILE A 22 9.27 -2.47 14.30
C ILE A 22 9.66 -2.66 15.77
N ALA A 23 8.73 -2.38 16.69
CA ALA A 23 9.00 -2.45 18.12
C ALA A 23 9.31 -3.89 18.56
N LYS A 24 10.15 -4.05 19.58
CA LYS A 24 10.31 -5.34 20.25
C LYS A 24 8.95 -5.82 20.77
N ASP A 25 8.72 -7.13 20.73
CA ASP A 25 7.52 -7.82 21.20
C ASP A 25 6.25 -7.54 20.39
N SER A 26 6.29 -6.61 19.41
CA SER A 26 5.19 -6.41 18.46
C SER A 26 5.16 -7.51 17.39
N LEU A 27 3.96 -7.93 16.98
CA LEU A 27 3.81 -8.87 15.88
C LEU A 27 4.27 -8.26 14.56
N ARG A 28 5.04 -9.01 13.79
CA ARG A 28 5.55 -8.63 12.47
C ARG A 28 5.41 -9.77 11.48
N PHE A 29 5.30 -9.41 10.21
CA PHE A 29 5.32 -10.35 9.10
C PHE A 29 6.73 -10.43 8.54
N GLY A 30 7.23 -11.66 8.37
CA GLY A 30 8.50 -11.98 7.75
C GLY A 30 8.25 -12.68 6.42
N GLU A 31 8.46 -11.96 5.33
CA GLU A 31 8.43 -12.55 4.00
C GLU A 31 9.76 -13.20 3.68
N ARG A 32 9.72 -14.46 3.28
CA ARG A 32 10.89 -15.25 2.89
C ARG A 32 11.01 -15.26 1.38
N ALA A 33 12.06 -14.64 0.87
CA ALA A 33 12.28 -14.55 -0.57
C ALA A 33 13.78 -14.67 -0.88
N PRO A 34 14.16 -14.94 -2.14
CA PRO A 34 15.57 -15.03 -2.53
C PRO A 34 16.37 -13.79 -2.09
N ASN A 35 17.57 -14.00 -1.58
CA ASN A 35 18.44 -12.92 -1.17
C ASN A 35 19.01 -12.22 -2.42
N PRO A 36 18.74 -10.91 -2.63
CA PRO A 36 19.27 -10.20 -3.79
C PRO A 36 20.78 -9.89 -3.68
N PHE A 37 21.40 -10.13 -2.51
CA PHE A 37 22.80 -9.79 -2.24
C PHE A 37 23.71 -11.01 -2.09
N GLY A 38 23.23 -12.22 -2.36
CA GLY A 38 24.04 -13.43 -2.24
C GLY A 38 23.20 -14.70 -2.34
N GLU A 39 23.82 -15.84 -2.02
CA GLU A 39 23.13 -17.13 -2.04
C GLU A 39 22.12 -17.24 -0.89
N GLY A 40 21.04 -18.01 -1.12
CA GLY A 40 20.04 -18.35 -0.13
C GLY A 40 18.83 -17.40 -0.06
N GLU A 41 18.10 -17.46 1.05
CA GLU A 41 16.90 -16.67 1.30
C GLU A 41 17.16 -15.56 2.32
N ALA A 42 16.43 -14.45 2.21
CA ALA A 42 16.36 -13.41 3.22
C ALA A 42 14.93 -13.24 3.75
N SER A 43 14.81 -12.74 4.99
CA SER A 43 13.54 -12.28 5.55
C SER A 43 13.39 -10.78 5.36
N PHE A 44 12.33 -10.36 4.68
CA PHE A 44 11.88 -8.97 4.61
C PHE A 44 10.81 -8.73 5.67
N TRP A 45 11.08 -7.79 6.59
CA TRP A 45 10.23 -7.53 7.75
C TRP A 45 9.25 -6.40 7.50
N PHE A 46 8.02 -6.58 7.97
CA PHE A 46 6.92 -5.62 7.83
C PHE A 46 6.08 -5.56 9.11
N HIS A 47 5.47 -4.40 9.40
CA HIS A 47 4.29 -4.37 10.26
C HIS A 47 3.14 -5.12 9.57
N LEU A 48 2.26 -5.76 10.34
CA LEU A 48 1.18 -6.59 9.77
C LEU A 48 0.29 -5.84 8.78
N ARG A 49 -0.26 -4.68 9.18
CA ARG A 49 -1.09 -3.84 8.29
C ARG A 49 -0.33 -3.33 7.07
N CYS A 50 0.97 -3.05 7.20
CA CYS A 50 1.80 -2.67 6.07
C CYS A 50 1.93 -3.82 5.07
N ALA A 51 2.19 -5.03 5.57
CA ALA A 51 2.28 -6.23 4.76
C ALA A 51 0.93 -6.54 4.09
N ALA A 52 -0.19 -6.50 4.80
CA ALA A 52 -1.51 -6.74 4.20
C ALA A 52 -1.86 -5.73 3.10
N CYS A 53 -1.42 -4.47 3.23
CA CYS A 53 -1.61 -3.47 2.19
C CYS A 53 -0.68 -3.69 0.98
N LYS A 54 0.60 -3.99 1.22
CA LYS A 54 1.64 -4.00 0.16
C LYS A 54 1.89 -5.37 -0.44
N ARG A 55 1.79 -6.43 0.35
CA ARG A 55 2.08 -7.83 0.04
C ARG A 55 0.90 -8.73 0.44
N PRO A 56 -0.29 -8.50 -0.15
CA PRO A 56 -1.53 -9.16 0.29
C PRO A 56 -1.49 -10.68 0.14
N GLU A 57 -0.88 -11.19 -0.92
CA GLU A 57 -0.83 -12.63 -1.22
C GLU A 57 0.00 -13.42 -0.18
N PRO A 58 1.30 -13.10 0.05
CA PRO A 58 2.09 -13.74 1.11
C PRO A 58 1.47 -13.69 2.50
N VAL A 59 0.78 -12.59 2.82
CA VAL A 59 0.12 -12.43 4.13
C VAL A 59 -1.15 -13.26 4.20
N HIS A 60 -1.95 -13.32 3.13
CA HIS A 60 -3.14 -14.14 3.08
C HIS A 60 -2.81 -15.62 3.31
N GLU A 61 -1.74 -16.13 2.69
CA GLU A 61 -1.29 -17.51 2.87
C GLU A 61 -0.97 -17.81 4.33
N VAL A 62 -0.25 -16.90 5.00
CA VAL A 62 0.09 -17.08 6.42
C VAL A 62 -1.16 -16.97 7.29
N LEU A 63 -2.07 -16.03 7.04
CA LEU A 63 -3.30 -15.90 7.83
C LEU A 63 -4.24 -17.10 7.71
N ALA A 64 -4.20 -17.83 6.59
CA ALA A 64 -4.97 -19.06 6.42
C ALA A 64 -4.41 -20.25 7.21
N CYS A 65 -3.12 -20.21 7.55
CA CYS A 65 -2.38 -21.31 8.17
C CYS A 65 -1.90 -21.01 9.60
N ALA A 66 -1.89 -19.75 10.02
CA ALA A 66 -1.28 -19.33 11.28
C ALA A 66 -2.25 -19.49 12.45
N ASP A 67 -1.79 -20.20 13.48
CA ASP A 67 -2.34 -20.16 14.84
C ASP A 67 -1.74 -18.98 15.64
N ALA A 68 -1.61 -17.82 14.98
CA ALA A 68 -1.10 -16.63 15.63
C ALA A 68 -2.23 -16.04 16.48
N ALA A 69 -1.93 -15.77 17.76
CA ALA A 69 -2.84 -15.12 18.72
C ALA A 69 -3.09 -13.63 18.35
N LEU A 70 -3.62 -13.39 17.15
CA LEU A 70 -4.14 -12.11 16.73
C LEU A 70 -5.51 -11.90 17.38
N ALA A 71 -5.75 -10.68 17.86
CA ALA A 71 -7.10 -10.29 18.23
C ALA A 71 -8.03 -10.44 17.01
N ALA A 72 -9.27 -10.88 17.24
CA ALA A 72 -10.19 -11.24 16.16
C ALA A 72 -10.48 -10.08 15.19
N ASP A 73 -10.52 -8.86 15.71
CA ASP A 73 -10.71 -7.63 14.94
C ASP A 73 -9.49 -7.32 14.05
N GLU A 74 -8.28 -7.48 14.55
CA GLU A 74 -7.06 -7.32 13.75
C GLU A 74 -6.97 -8.41 12.67
N ALA A 75 -7.30 -9.66 13.00
CA ALA A 75 -7.33 -10.76 12.02
C ALA A 75 -8.33 -10.48 10.89
N ALA A 76 -9.55 -10.06 11.22
CA ALA A 76 -10.58 -9.70 10.24
C ALA A 76 -10.15 -8.50 9.38
N LEU A 77 -9.52 -7.48 9.97
CA LEU A 77 -8.98 -6.34 9.24
C LEU A 77 -7.91 -6.78 8.23
N LEU A 78 -6.94 -7.59 8.66
CA LEU A 78 -5.86 -8.06 7.80
C LEU A 78 -6.39 -8.94 6.66
N GLN A 79 -7.33 -9.84 6.95
CA GLN A 79 -8.00 -10.66 5.94
C GLN A 79 -8.74 -9.79 4.91
N GLY A 80 -9.49 -8.78 5.36
CA GLY A 80 -10.21 -7.87 4.46
C GLY A 80 -9.27 -7.04 3.57
N LEU A 81 -8.15 -6.56 4.12
CA LEU A 81 -7.11 -5.86 3.37
C LEU A 81 -6.46 -6.76 2.30
N CYS A 82 -6.15 -8.01 2.66
CA CYS A 82 -5.57 -8.98 1.75
C CYS A 82 -6.55 -9.35 0.64
N ALA A 83 -7.79 -9.68 0.97
CA ALA A 83 -8.83 -10.02 0.00
C ALA A 83 -9.05 -8.90 -1.03
N ARG A 84 -9.13 -7.63 -0.59
CA ARG A 84 -9.21 -6.49 -1.52
C ARG A 84 -7.93 -6.31 -2.31
N GLY A 85 -6.76 -6.52 -1.72
CA GLY A 85 -5.49 -6.47 -2.43
C GLY A 85 -5.36 -7.52 -3.54
N LEU A 86 -5.89 -8.72 -3.31
CA LEU A 86 -5.97 -9.79 -4.31
C LEU A 86 -6.97 -9.48 -5.42
N ALA A 87 -8.17 -8.97 -5.06
CA ALA A 87 -9.19 -8.56 -6.03
C ALA A 87 -8.75 -7.35 -6.88
N HIS A 88 -7.91 -6.49 -6.32
CA HIS A 88 -7.43 -5.25 -6.94
C HIS A 88 -5.90 -5.11 -6.81
N PRO A 89 -5.10 -5.85 -7.61
CA PRO A 89 -3.64 -5.96 -7.41
C PRO A 89 -2.87 -4.64 -7.46
N ARG A 90 -3.41 -3.61 -8.14
CA ARG A 90 -2.80 -2.27 -8.18
C ARG A 90 -2.82 -1.56 -6.83
N LEU A 91 -3.69 -1.95 -5.89
CA LEU A 91 -3.71 -1.38 -4.54
C LEU A 91 -2.41 -1.62 -3.75
N ALA A 92 -1.65 -2.66 -4.09
CA ALA A 92 -0.33 -2.91 -3.52
C ALA A 92 0.70 -1.80 -3.85
N ARG A 93 0.44 -1.00 -4.89
CA ARG A 93 1.32 0.06 -5.39
C ARG A 93 1.09 1.41 -4.69
N VAL A 94 0.05 1.55 -3.85
CA VAL A 94 -0.26 2.82 -3.17
C VAL A 94 0.88 3.20 -2.23
N HIS A 95 1.63 4.25 -2.55
CA HIS A 95 2.86 4.59 -1.82
C HIS A 95 2.71 5.85 -0.97
N ARG A 96 2.28 6.97 -1.57
CA ARG A 96 2.12 8.24 -0.86
C ARG A 96 1.11 9.13 -1.54
N VAL A 97 0.63 10.15 -0.83
CA VAL A 97 -0.16 11.25 -1.39
C VAL A 97 0.60 12.54 -1.14
N GLU A 98 0.59 13.43 -2.12
CA GLU A 98 1.27 14.73 -2.04
C GLU A 98 0.62 15.72 -3.01
N HIS A 99 0.74 17.01 -2.73
CA HIS A 99 0.51 18.03 -3.76
C HIS A 99 1.64 17.98 -4.79
N ALA A 100 1.29 18.08 -6.07
CA ALA A 100 2.26 18.05 -7.15
C ALA A 100 3.23 19.23 -7.05
N SER A 101 4.52 18.94 -6.85
CA SER A 101 5.57 19.98 -6.78
C SER A 101 5.83 20.69 -8.11
N SER A 102 5.44 20.08 -9.23
CA SER A 102 5.54 20.63 -10.59
C SER A 102 4.49 20.00 -11.52
N ALA A 103 4.23 20.65 -12.66
CA ALA A 103 3.27 20.19 -13.68
C ALA A 103 3.85 19.20 -14.71
N ARG A 104 4.96 18.51 -14.38
CA ARG A 104 5.70 17.65 -15.34
C ARG A 104 5.32 16.17 -15.26
N ALA A 105 4.70 15.74 -14.16
CA ALA A 105 4.33 14.35 -13.97
C ALA A 105 3.13 14.01 -14.87
N ARG A 106 3.20 12.89 -15.59
CA ARG A 106 2.05 12.33 -16.32
C ARG A 106 1.39 11.25 -15.49
N CYS A 107 0.07 11.30 -15.40
CA CYS A 107 -0.74 10.30 -14.74
C CYS A 107 -0.59 8.95 -15.41
N ARG A 108 -0.38 7.89 -14.63
CA ARG A 108 -0.26 6.52 -15.16
C ARG A 108 -1.58 5.87 -15.57
N HIS A 109 -2.71 6.53 -15.32
CA HIS A 109 -4.04 6.09 -15.72
C HIS A 109 -4.50 6.77 -17.02
N CYS A 110 -4.73 8.08 -16.98
CA CYS A 110 -5.25 8.82 -18.14
C CYS A 110 -4.16 9.41 -19.06
N HIS A 111 -2.89 9.31 -18.69
CA HIS A 111 -1.74 9.84 -19.44
C HIS A 111 -1.62 11.36 -19.55
N GLU A 112 -2.57 12.13 -19.01
CA GLU A 112 -2.51 13.59 -18.93
C GLU A 112 -1.51 14.08 -17.87
N THR A 113 -1.07 15.33 -18.00
CA THR A 113 -0.22 15.98 -17.00
C THR A 113 -0.99 16.23 -15.70
N ILE A 114 -0.28 16.17 -14.58
CA ILE A 114 -0.80 16.50 -13.26
C ILE A 114 -0.34 17.91 -12.93
N ASP A 115 -1.27 18.85 -12.84
CA ASP A 115 -0.96 20.25 -12.58
C ASP A 115 -0.32 20.45 -11.19
N ARG A 116 0.58 21.43 -11.13
CA ARG A 116 1.26 21.81 -9.89
C ARG A 116 0.21 22.21 -8.83
N GLY A 117 0.40 21.74 -7.61
CA GLY A 117 -0.49 22.01 -6.49
C GLY A 117 -1.68 21.06 -6.38
N LEU A 118 -1.99 20.24 -7.40
CA LEU A 118 -3.05 19.24 -7.27
C LEU A 118 -2.58 18.01 -6.48
N LEU A 119 -3.48 17.42 -5.70
CA LEU A 119 -3.23 16.15 -5.03
C LEU A 119 -3.01 15.03 -6.05
N ARG A 120 -1.94 14.26 -5.83
CA ARG A 120 -1.58 13.08 -6.61
C ARG A 120 -1.13 11.94 -5.71
N ILE A 121 -1.35 10.72 -6.19
CA ILE A 121 -0.89 9.52 -5.51
C ILE A 121 0.40 9.05 -6.16
N GLY A 122 1.47 8.99 -5.37
CA GLY A 122 2.71 8.31 -5.73
C GLY A 122 2.51 6.80 -5.67
N LEU A 123 3.10 6.11 -6.64
CA LEU A 123 3.08 4.67 -6.76
C LEU A 123 4.47 4.08 -6.47
N ASP A 124 4.52 2.81 -6.08
CA ASP A 124 5.75 2.02 -6.01
C ASP A 124 5.60 0.61 -6.62
N TRP A 125 6.75 0.03 -6.97
CA TRP A 125 6.90 -1.37 -7.38
C TRP A 125 7.62 -2.13 -6.29
N TRP A 126 7.24 -3.40 -6.07
CA TRP A 126 8.04 -4.30 -5.25
C TRP A 126 8.85 -5.23 -6.15
N GLU A 127 10.17 -5.11 -6.08
CA GLU A 127 11.11 -5.93 -6.84
C GLU A 127 12.29 -6.26 -5.93
N GLU A 128 12.71 -7.53 -5.92
CA GLU A 128 13.94 -7.98 -5.26
C GLU A 128 14.13 -7.47 -3.81
N GLY A 129 13.06 -7.45 -3.00
CA GLY A 129 13.18 -7.05 -1.60
C GLY A 129 13.10 -5.55 -1.31
N ARG A 130 12.76 -4.73 -2.32
CA ARG A 130 12.75 -3.28 -2.23
C ARG A 130 11.53 -2.67 -2.94
N PHE A 131 11.06 -1.54 -2.39
CA PHE A 131 10.13 -0.66 -3.10
C PHE A 131 10.87 0.38 -3.94
N SER A 132 10.52 0.51 -5.21
CA SER A 132 11.04 1.53 -6.12
C SER A 132 9.91 2.42 -6.63
N GLY A 133 10.18 3.72 -6.85
CA GLY A 133 9.17 4.67 -7.29
C GLY A 133 8.61 4.32 -8.68
N ALA A 134 7.28 4.26 -8.79
CA ALA A 134 6.57 3.85 -9.99
C ALA A 134 5.88 4.99 -10.73
N GLY A 135 6.06 6.25 -10.32
CA GLY A 135 5.39 7.42 -10.90
C GLY A 135 4.16 7.83 -10.10
N PHE A 136 3.20 8.49 -10.78
CA PHE A 136 2.05 9.13 -10.13
C PHE A 136 0.75 8.91 -10.88
N ILE A 137 -0.37 9.03 -10.18
CA ILE A 137 -1.70 9.21 -10.77
C ILE A 137 -2.38 10.43 -10.16
N HIS A 138 -3.34 11.04 -10.86
CA HIS A 138 -4.25 12.00 -10.23
C HIS A 138 -5.02 11.30 -9.10
N LEU A 139 -5.38 12.06 -8.07
CA LEU A 139 -6.28 11.56 -7.03
C LEU A 139 -7.65 11.16 -7.59
N SER A 140 -8.18 11.94 -8.54
CA SER A 140 -9.47 11.66 -9.22
C SER A 140 -9.46 10.34 -10.00
N CYS A 141 -8.33 9.96 -10.58
CA CYS A 141 -8.19 8.69 -11.31
C CYS A 141 -8.08 7.46 -10.40
N ALA A 142 -7.99 7.63 -9.07
CA ALA A 142 -7.65 6.53 -8.16
C ALA A 142 -8.66 5.38 -8.21
N ARG A 143 -9.96 5.67 -8.21
CA ARG A 143 -10.99 4.61 -8.19
C ARG A 143 -10.93 3.76 -9.45
N GLU A 144 -10.77 4.35 -10.62
CA GLU A 144 -10.64 3.62 -11.90
C GLU A 144 -9.30 2.90 -12.00
N TYR A 145 -8.21 3.56 -11.61
CA TYR A 145 -6.87 2.97 -11.68
C TYR A 145 -6.74 1.76 -10.77
N PHE A 146 -7.21 1.85 -9.53
CA PHE A 146 -7.14 0.77 -8.55
C PHE A 146 -8.33 -0.20 -8.62
N GLY A 147 -9.44 0.18 -9.25
CA GLY A 147 -10.71 -0.56 -9.22
C GLY A 147 -11.54 -0.34 -7.96
N THR A 148 -11.01 0.39 -6.96
CA THR A 148 -11.70 0.81 -5.75
C THR A 148 -10.92 1.94 -5.04
N ALA A 149 -11.59 2.73 -4.21
CA ALA A 149 -10.97 3.74 -3.34
C ALA A 149 -11.18 3.47 -1.84
N GLN A 150 -11.87 2.37 -1.48
CA GLN A 150 -12.37 2.13 -0.12
C GLN A 150 -11.30 2.23 0.99
N ASP A 151 -10.14 1.61 0.79
CA ASP A 151 -9.05 1.60 1.79
C ASP A 151 -7.95 2.61 1.51
N LEU A 152 -8.15 3.50 0.54
CA LEU A 152 -7.06 4.35 0.10
C LEU A 152 -6.45 5.19 1.24
N PRO A 153 -7.26 5.81 2.13
CA PRO A 153 -6.72 6.49 3.32
C PRO A 153 -5.91 5.57 4.23
N LEU A 154 -6.41 4.37 4.51
CA LEU A 154 -5.69 3.42 5.37
C LEU A 154 -4.36 2.97 4.76
N ARG A 155 -4.33 2.69 3.46
CA ARG A 155 -3.11 2.32 2.72
C ARG A 155 -2.08 3.45 2.73
N LEU A 156 -2.52 4.69 2.62
CA LEU A 156 -1.65 5.86 2.69
C LEU A 156 -1.13 6.09 4.11
N ARG A 157 -1.97 5.96 5.15
CA ARG A 157 -1.55 6.04 6.56
C ARG A 157 -0.54 4.95 6.94
N THR A 158 -0.71 3.72 6.45
CA THR A 158 0.26 2.65 6.74
C THR A 158 1.60 2.89 6.06
N SER A 159 1.57 3.34 4.79
CA SER A 159 2.77 3.60 3.99
C SER A 159 3.54 4.85 4.45
N MET A 160 2.85 5.97 4.65
CA MET A 160 3.48 7.26 4.97
C MET A 160 3.73 7.45 6.47
N GLY A 161 2.93 6.83 7.33
CA GLY A 161 3.01 7.07 8.78
C GLY A 161 2.89 8.55 9.11
N GLU A 162 3.86 9.07 9.87
CA GLU A 162 3.93 10.49 10.26
C GLU A 162 4.15 11.45 9.07
N GLY A 163 4.55 10.94 7.91
CA GLY A 163 4.66 11.75 6.70
C GLY A 163 3.32 12.20 6.12
N LEU A 164 2.21 11.57 6.53
CA LEU A 164 0.86 12.01 6.20
C LEU A 164 0.35 12.86 7.36
N THR A 165 0.41 14.20 7.22
CA THR A 165 -0.06 15.11 8.26
C THR A 165 -1.58 15.05 8.40
N ALA A 166 -2.10 15.51 9.53
CA ALA A 166 -3.55 15.54 9.79
C ALA A 166 -4.29 16.41 8.76
N GLU A 167 -3.68 17.53 8.35
CA GLU A 167 -4.24 18.43 7.34
C GLU A 167 -4.33 17.75 5.97
N LEU A 168 -3.25 17.07 5.56
CA LEU A 168 -3.21 16.36 4.28
C LEU A 168 -4.16 15.14 4.27
N ASP A 169 -4.27 14.43 5.40
CA ASP A 169 -5.21 13.32 5.55
C ASP A 169 -6.68 13.80 5.49
N ALA A 170 -6.99 14.92 6.13
CA ALA A 170 -8.31 15.54 6.08
C ALA A 170 -8.66 16.01 4.65
N GLU A 171 -7.70 16.64 3.96
CA GLU A 171 -7.86 17.06 2.56
C GLU A 171 -8.09 15.86 1.64
N LEU A 172 -7.30 14.79 1.80
CA LEU A 172 -7.48 13.53 1.07
C LEU A 172 -8.89 12.96 1.26
N ILE A 173 -9.36 12.88 2.50
CA ILE A 173 -10.69 12.33 2.81
C ILE A 173 -11.78 13.18 2.15
N SER A 174 -11.68 14.50 2.26
CA SER A 174 -12.61 15.45 1.64
C SER A 174 -12.64 15.30 0.11
N ALA A 175 -11.47 15.21 -0.52
CA ALA A 175 -11.34 15.05 -1.96
C ALA A 175 -11.88 13.71 -2.46
N LEU A 176 -11.67 12.62 -1.72
CA LEU A 176 -12.23 11.30 -2.05
C LEU A 176 -13.76 11.26 -1.91
N ALA A 177 -14.31 11.94 -0.90
CA ALA A 177 -15.76 12.04 -0.71
C ALA A 177 -16.46 12.88 -1.79
N SER A 178 -15.74 13.87 -2.34
CA SER A 178 -16.28 14.80 -3.35
C SER A 178 -16.12 14.30 -4.80
N ALA A 179 -15.41 13.19 -5.01
CA ALA A 179 -15.14 12.67 -6.36
C ALA A 179 -16.41 12.06 -6.98
N PRO A 180 -16.96 12.62 -8.08
CA PRO A 180 -18.15 12.07 -8.73
C PRO A 180 -17.87 10.63 -9.18
N SER A 181 -18.84 9.73 -8.99
CA SER A 181 -18.84 8.42 -9.66
C SER A 181 -18.88 8.66 -11.16
N THR A 182 -17.74 8.50 -11.83
CA THR A 182 -17.67 8.45 -13.29
C THR A 182 -18.30 7.14 -13.74
N ASP A 183 -19.63 7.07 -13.75
CA ASP A 183 -20.33 6.12 -14.60
C ASP A 183 -20.12 6.57 -16.05
N GLY A 184 -19.61 5.65 -16.87
CA GLY A 184 -19.08 5.90 -18.20
C GLY A 184 -20.04 6.70 -19.08
N GLY A 185 -19.56 7.86 -19.52
CA GLY A 185 -20.09 8.54 -20.68
C GLY A 185 -19.79 7.72 -21.93
N ASP A 186 -20.87 7.26 -22.56
CA ASP A 186 -21.01 6.75 -23.92
C ASP A 186 -19.94 7.28 -24.88
N ALA A 187 -19.19 6.34 -25.48
CA ALA A 187 -18.40 6.58 -26.67
C ALA A 187 -18.78 5.53 -27.72
N SER A 188 -19.96 5.70 -28.30
CA SER A 188 -20.31 5.12 -29.61
C SER A 188 -19.50 5.82 -30.70
N PRO A 189 -18.75 5.12 -31.56
CA PRO A 189 -18.38 5.64 -32.87
C PRO A 189 -19.40 5.11 -33.91
N GLY A 190 -19.94 6.04 -34.69
CA GLY A 190 -20.68 5.72 -35.92
C GLY A 190 -19.77 5.31 -37.07
#